data_AF-A0A931R483-F1
#
_entry.id   AF-A0A931R483-F1
#
_cell.length_a   1.000
_cell.length_b   1.000
_cell.length_c   1.000
_cell.angle_alpha   90.00
_cell.angle_beta   90.00
_cell.angle_gamma   90.00
#
_symmetry.space_group_name_H-M   'P 1'
#
loop_
_entity.id
_entity.type
_entity.pdbx_description
1 polymer ?
#
loop_
_entity_poly.entity_id
_entity_poly.type
_entity_poly.pdbx_seq_one_letter_code
_entity_poly.pdbx_strand_id
1 'polypeptide(L)' 'MKKDKYNVAVVGATGAVGEQMREVLEEREFPVGELRL' A
#
# COMPACT_ATOMS: atom_id res chain seq x y z
N MET A 1 -5.32 19.51 3.90
CA MET A 1 -3.85 19.39 3.83
C MET A 1 -3.51 18.01 3.30
N LYS A 2 -2.81 17.90 2.15
CA LYS A 2 -2.29 16.60 1.68
C LYS A 2 -1.14 16.21 2.61
N LYS A 3 -1.10 14.95 3.06
CA LYS A 3 0.07 14.42 3.79
C LYS A 3 1.13 14.00 2.78
N ASP A 4 2.40 14.19 3.14
CA ASP A 4 3.54 13.78 2.31
C ASP A 4 3.64 12.25 2.19
N LYS A 5 3.23 11.52 3.23
CA LYS A 5 3.16 10.05 3.28
C LYS A 5 1.98 9.54 4.14
N TYR A 6 1.51 8.33 3.85
CA TYR A 6 0.43 7.63 4.55
C TYR A 6 0.90 6.28 5.10
N ASN A 7 0.45 5.93 6.31
CA ASN A 7 0.63 4.59 6.84
C ASN A 7 -0.53 3.72 6.33
N VAL A 8 -0.19 2.59 5.69
CA VAL A 8 -1.13 1.73 5.00
C VAL A 8 -1.01 0.32 5.59
N ALA A 9 -2.15 -0.33 5.82
CA ALA A 9 -2.20 -1.73 6.21
C ALA A 9 -3.04 -2.49 5.18
N VAL A 10 -2.49 -3.57 4.64
CA VAL A 10 -3.17 -4.45 3.68
C VAL A 10 -3.52 -5.74 4.41
N VAL A 11 -4.80 -5.94 4.71
CA VAL A 11 -5.25 -7.17 5.39
C VAL A 11 -5.34 -8.29 4.38
N GLY A 12 -4.75 -9.44 4.70
CA GLY A 12 -4.70 -10.58 3.77
C GLY A 12 -3.73 -10.35 2.61
N ALA A 13 -2.61 -9.69 2.89
CA ALA A 13 -1.56 -9.38 1.91
C ALA A 13 -1.06 -10.61 1.13
N THR A 14 -1.16 -11.81 1.71
CA THR A 14 -0.77 -13.07 1.06
C THR A 14 -1.77 -13.61 0.05
N GLY A 15 -2.99 -13.06 -0.02
CA GLY A 15 -3.99 -13.44 -1.01
C GLY A 15 -3.76 -12.76 -2.35
N ALA A 16 -4.39 -13.26 -3.41
CA ALA A 16 -4.26 -12.69 -4.77
C ALA A 16 -4.56 -11.18 -4.81
N VAL A 17 -5.56 -10.72 -4.05
CA VAL A 17 -5.91 -9.30 -3.96
C VAL A 17 -4.86 -8.51 -3.19
N GLY A 18 -4.29 -9.09 -2.13
CA GLY A 18 -3.27 -8.44 -1.31
C GLY A 18 -2.00 -8.13 -2.10
N GLU A 19 -1.54 -9.09 -2.91
CA GLU A 19 -0.38 -8.89 -3.79
C GLU A 19 -0.65 -7.82 -4.84
N GLN A 20 -1.82 -7.87 -5.51
CA GLN A 20 -2.21 -6.86 -6.49
C GLN A 20 -2.30 -5.45 -5.88
N MET A 21 -2.79 -5.34 -4.64
CA MET A 21 -2.80 -4.06 -3.94
C MET A 21 -1.38 -3.52 -3.70
N ARG A 22 -0.40 -4.39 -3.41
CA ARG A 22 1.00 -3.98 -3.28
C ARG A 22 1.56 -3.46 -4.61
N GLU A 23 1.33 -4.19 -5.70
CA GLU A 23 1.76 -3.80 -7.05
C GLU A 23 1.17 -2.44 -7.45
N VAL A 24 -0.13 -2.23 -7.25
CA VAL A 24 -0.80 -0.97 -7.59
C VAL A 24 -0.26 0.23 -6.78
N LEU A 25 0.07 0.02 -5.50
CA LEU A 25 0.66 1.08 -4.67
C LEU A 25 2.05 1.47 -5.17
N GLU A 26 2.84 0.49 -5.63
CA GLU A 26 4.17 0.69 -6.18
C GLU A 26 4.11 1.38 -7.56
N GLU A 27 3.29 0.87 -8.49
CA GLU A 27 3.11 1.42 -9.84
C GLU A 27 2.63 2.88 -9.83
N ARG A 28 1.81 3.26 -8.86
CA ARG A 28 1.27 4.61 -8.74
C ARG A 28 2.17 5.57 -7.96
N GLU A 29 3.35 5.10 -7.54
CA GLU A 29 4.23 5.82 -6.62
C GLU A 29 3.44 6.38 -5.43
N PHE A 30 2.50 5.58 -4.91
CA PHE A 30 1.62 6.05 -3.85
C PHE A 30 2.48 6.42 -2.65
N PRO A 31 2.24 7.57 -1.99
CA PRO A 31 3.10 8.05 -0.93
C PRO A 31 2.93 7.22 0.35
N VAL A 32 3.50 6.01 0.39
CA VAL A 32 3.49 5.11 1.54
C VAL A 32 4.64 5.49 2.49
N GLY A 33 4.31 5.67 3.77
CA GLY A 33 5.27 5.88 4.85
C GLY A 33 5.64 4.57 5.53
N GLU A 34 4.64 3.88 6.07
CA GLU A 34 4.76 2.56 6.68
C GLU A 34 3.74 1.63 6.01
N LEU A 35 4.18 0.48 5.52
CA LEU A 35 3.31 -0.58 5.00
C LEU A 35 3.29 -1.75 5.98
N ARG A 36 2.10 -2.13 6.43
CA ARG A 36 1.86 -3.37 7.18
C ARG A 36 1.13 -4.36 6.29
N LEU A 37 1.65 -5.58 6.24
CA LEU A 37 1.11 -6.72 5.48
C LEU A 37 0.48 -7.74 6.42
#